data_AF-A0A4U7D2U5-F1
#
_entry.id   AF-A0A4U7D2U5-F1
#
_cell.length_a   1.000
_cell.length_b   1.000
_cell.length_c   1.000
_cell.angle_alpha   90.00
_cell.angle_beta   90.00
_cell.angle_gamma   90.00
#
_symmetry.space_group_name_H-M   'P 1'
#
loop_
_entity.id
_entity.type
_entity.pdbx_description
1 polymer ?
#
loop_
_entity_poly.entity_id
_entity_poly.type
_entity_poly.pdbx_seq_one_letter_code
_entity_poly.pdbx_strand_id
1 'polypeptide(L)'
;MKGHVPTPDPLADHIVPRLFNGREPEVGDRVLYPGVGKGPFVDAVERYCDANGYPVPDGVGVEIDPGRANTARELHDIEIIEADFLGDAGAGLGEFEYVVGNPPYVPIEGLDEDEKERYRREFDTAIDRFDLYLLFFERSLSLLGENGRLAFITPEKYEYVSTGRPLRELLAEHDVELIEHVDEDSFSGYITFPTITVVENEPYEGETRIVRRDGSEEIVDLPRDGSSWASTVREGKAPTVDSTITLGDITKRVSCGVATGADRLFVQEEDEVPPQLRDDWTYPTTSGKKLKLNDGPDSDIVFICPYQEDGTLPPEDELGDFGDWAEIHRDRLEDRSCVKKDKRPWYGWHENPPMEDILQPKLLCQDIAEVPQFWIDTEGDVVPKHTVYYLIPEDHVDLEELAEYLNGPEASAWLEANCQMAANGFYRLQTKVMEDLPVPERFGAVIQETLV
;
A
#
# COMPACT_ATOMS: atom_id res chain seq x y z
N MET A 1 12.16 4.07 -19.64
CA MET A 1 12.08 3.59 -18.25
C MET A 1 10.66 3.79 -17.74
N LYS A 2 10.04 2.78 -17.14
CA LYS A 2 8.73 2.93 -16.49
C LYS A 2 8.93 3.70 -15.18
N GLY A 3 8.00 4.57 -14.80
CA GLY A 3 7.98 5.19 -13.46
C GLY A 3 8.95 6.36 -13.19
N HIS A 4 9.61 6.95 -14.20
CA HIS A 4 10.35 8.21 -14.00
C HIS A 4 9.36 9.36 -13.78
N VAL A 5 9.47 10.04 -12.64
CA VAL A 5 8.72 11.25 -12.33
C VAL A 5 9.70 12.43 -12.23
N PRO A 6 9.57 13.48 -13.06
CA PRO A 6 10.42 14.65 -12.93
C PRO A 6 10.26 15.31 -11.56
N THR A 7 11.37 15.58 -10.87
CA THR A 7 11.37 16.38 -9.63
C THR A 7 11.38 17.86 -10.00
N PRO A 8 10.40 18.67 -9.55
CA PRO A 8 10.43 20.12 -9.73
C PRO A 8 11.57 20.77 -8.95
N ASP A 9 12.20 21.80 -9.49
CA ASP A 9 13.31 22.52 -8.83
C ASP A 9 12.99 22.99 -7.41
N PRO A 10 11.80 23.57 -7.11
CA PRO A 10 11.48 24.00 -5.74
C PRO A 10 11.48 22.85 -4.73
N LEU A 11 11.16 21.64 -5.18
CA LEU A 11 11.16 20.46 -4.33
C LEU A 11 12.57 19.91 -4.12
N ALA A 12 13.40 19.91 -5.17
CA ALA A 12 14.81 19.58 -5.03
C ALA A 12 15.53 20.57 -4.08
N ASP A 13 15.24 21.87 -4.22
CA ASP A 13 15.74 22.94 -3.34
C ASP A 13 15.23 22.83 -1.89
N HIS A 14 14.11 22.13 -1.68
CA HIS A 14 13.60 21.83 -0.35
C HIS A 14 14.28 20.62 0.28
N ILE A 15 14.61 19.60 -0.52
CA ILE A 15 15.24 18.36 -0.03
C ILE A 15 16.73 18.54 0.29
N VAL A 16 17.49 19.23 -0.58
CA VAL A 16 18.95 19.37 -0.44
C VAL A 16 19.39 20.00 0.90
N PRO A 17 18.74 21.06 1.42
CA PRO A 17 19.08 21.58 2.75
C PRO A 17 18.94 20.55 3.88
N ARG A 18 18.04 19.59 3.75
CA ARG A 18 17.84 18.52 4.74
C ARG A 18 19.00 17.52 4.67
N LEU A 19 19.45 17.17 3.47
CA LEU A 19 20.62 16.32 3.23
C LEU A 19 21.90 16.84 3.89
N PHE A 20 22.10 18.17 3.91
CA PHE A 20 23.29 18.81 4.46
C PHE A 20 23.12 19.34 5.90
N ASN A 21 21.94 19.16 6.51
CA ASN A 21 21.62 19.68 7.85
C ASN A 21 22.64 19.22 8.91
N GLY A 22 23.54 20.09 9.37
CA GLY A 22 24.58 19.75 10.36
C GLY A 22 25.73 18.89 9.83
N ARG A 23 25.76 18.60 8.53
CA ARG A 23 26.84 17.89 7.82
C ARG A 23 27.06 18.60 6.48
N GLU A 24 27.61 19.80 6.53
CA GLU A 24 27.91 20.60 5.35
C GLU A 24 29.00 19.94 4.49
N PRO A 25 28.94 20.03 3.16
CA PRO A 25 29.91 19.36 2.30
C PRO A 25 31.31 19.96 2.43
N GLU A 26 32.31 19.10 2.47
CA GLU A 26 33.74 19.42 2.50
C GLU A 26 34.43 19.12 1.17
N VAL A 27 35.67 19.58 1.02
CA VAL A 27 36.45 19.33 -0.19
C VAL A 27 36.84 17.86 -0.26
N GLY A 28 36.36 17.17 -1.30
CA GLY A 28 36.63 15.76 -1.55
C GLY A 28 35.47 14.83 -1.21
N ASP A 29 34.41 15.36 -0.60
CA ASP A 29 33.16 14.63 -0.41
C ASP A 29 32.53 14.29 -1.76
N ARG A 30 31.81 13.18 -1.79
CA ARG A 30 31.17 12.63 -2.98
C ARG A 30 29.66 12.57 -2.77
N VAL A 31 28.92 12.84 -3.84
CA VAL A 31 27.46 12.75 -3.85
C VAL A 31 26.96 11.84 -4.96
N LEU A 32 26.06 10.92 -4.61
CA LEU A 32 25.41 10.00 -5.54
C LEU A 32 23.99 10.47 -5.88
N TYR A 33 23.68 10.42 -7.18
CA TYR A 33 22.35 10.68 -7.73
C TYR A 33 21.80 9.42 -8.43
N PRO A 34 21.14 8.51 -7.69
CA PRO A 34 20.58 7.30 -8.28
C PRO A 34 19.32 7.63 -9.08
N GLY A 35 19.34 7.31 -10.38
CA GLY A 35 18.27 7.74 -11.29
C GLY A 35 18.33 9.25 -11.58
N VAL A 36 19.51 9.78 -11.92
CA VAL A 36 19.78 11.23 -12.01
C VAL A 36 18.83 12.00 -12.95
N GLY A 37 18.21 11.35 -13.93
CA GLY A 37 17.26 12.00 -14.84
C GLY A 37 17.93 13.11 -15.64
N LYS A 38 17.40 14.34 -15.54
CA LYS A 38 18.01 15.55 -16.12
C LYS A 38 18.92 16.30 -15.13
N GLY A 39 19.07 15.79 -13.91
CA GLY A 39 19.90 16.37 -12.85
C GLY A 39 19.27 17.48 -11.97
N PRO A 40 17.95 17.48 -11.65
CA PRO A 40 17.39 18.54 -10.79
C PRO A 40 18.02 18.60 -9.39
N PHE A 41 18.48 17.47 -8.86
CA PHE A 41 19.22 17.43 -7.59
C PHE A 41 20.68 17.86 -7.73
N VAL A 42 21.28 17.71 -8.93
CA VAL A 42 22.61 18.26 -9.21
C VAL A 42 22.52 19.78 -9.15
N ASP A 43 21.54 20.35 -9.88
CA ASP A 43 21.28 21.80 -9.87
C ASP A 43 20.98 22.32 -8.45
N ALA A 44 20.22 21.58 -7.64
CA ALA A 44 19.88 21.98 -6.27
C ALA A 44 21.08 21.93 -5.31
N VAL A 45 21.96 20.93 -5.45
CA VAL A 45 23.22 20.85 -4.70
C VAL A 45 24.13 22.03 -5.04
N GLU A 46 24.31 22.32 -6.33
CA GLU A 46 25.11 23.47 -6.78
C GLU A 46 24.54 24.79 -6.22
N ARG A 47 23.24 25.03 -6.37
CA ARG A 47 22.57 26.23 -5.82
C ARG A 47 22.75 26.36 -4.31
N TYR A 48 22.61 25.26 -3.57
CA TYR A 48 22.76 25.27 -2.12
C TYR A 48 24.21 25.59 -1.71
N CYS A 49 25.18 24.95 -2.34
CA CYS A 49 26.60 25.17 -2.06
C CYS A 49 27.01 26.60 -2.39
N ASP A 50 26.61 27.13 -3.55
CA ASP A 50 26.86 28.51 -3.97
C ASP A 50 26.25 29.53 -3.00
N ALA A 51 25.01 29.29 -2.56
CA ALA A 51 24.30 30.20 -1.67
C ALA A 51 24.93 30.29 -0.27
N ASN A 52 25.55 29.21 0.20
CA ASN A 52 26.12 29.12 1.55
C ASN A 52 27.65 29.19 1.58
N GLY A 53 28.32 29.18 0.42
CA GLY A 53 29.77 29.22 0.30
C GLY A 53 30.46 27.91 0.64
N TYR A 54 29.79 26.78 0.43
CA TYR A 54 30.36 25.45 0.60
C TYR A 54 30.99 24.94 -0.72
N PRO A 55 32.01 24.07 -0.66
CA PRO A 55 32.45 23.36 -1.85
C PRO A 55 31.33 22.46 -2.39
N VAL A 56 31.24 22.34 -3.72
CA VAL A 56 30.34 21.36 -4.36
C VAL A 56 31.01 19.98 -4.29
N PRO A 57 30.34 18.94 -3.74
CA PRO A 57 30.89 17.59 -3.69
C PRO A 57 31.01 16.95 -5.08
N ASP A 58 31.95 16.02 -5.25
CA ASP A 58 32.18 15.29 -6.50
C ASP A 58 30.98 14.40 -6.84
N GLY A 59 30.25 14.76 -7.89
CA GLY A 59 28.98 14.10 -8.25
C GLY A 59 29.14 12.84 -9.11
N VAL A 60 28.34 11.82 -8.81
CA VAL A 60 28.14 10.63 -9.66
C VAL A 60 26.65 10.41 -9.88
N GLY A 61 26.20 10.46 -11.13
CA GLY A 61 24.83 10.17 -11.54
C GLY A 61 24.71 8.83 -12.26
N VAL A 62 23.72 8.02 -11.91
CA VAL A 62 23.40 6.78 -12.63
C VAL A 62 22.04 6.92 -13.29
N GLU A 63 21.94 6.66 -14.59
CA GLU A 63 20.68 6.73 -15.34
C GLU A 63 20.60 5.63 -16.39
N ILE A 64 19.49 4.87 -16.40
CA ILE A 64 19.32 3.75 -17.33
C ILE A 64 18.97 4.21 -18.74
N ASP A 65 18.36 5.39 -18.87
CA ASP A 65 17.84 5.91 -20.13
C ASP A 65 18.90 6.73 -20.86
N PRO A 66 19.33 6.28 -22.05
CA PRO A 66 20.41 6.93 -22.77
C PRO A 66 20.13 8.40 -23.09
N GLY A 67 18.86 8.75 -23.34
CA GLY A 67 18.47 10.13 -23.68
C GLY A 67 18.62 11.07 -22.49
N ARG A 68 18.18 10.63 -21.31
CA ARG A 68 18.34 11.39 -20.06
C ARG A 68 19.80 11.44 -19.61
N ALA A 69 20.53 10.32 -19.68
CA ALA A 69 21.95 10.29 -19.36
C ALA A 69 22.76 11.27 -20.22
N ASN A 70 22.50 11.30 -21.54
CA ASN A 70 23.14 12.28 -22.42
C ASN A 70 22.74 13.72 -22.09
N THR A 71 21.48 13.97 -21.75
CA THR A 71 21.04 15.30 -21.30
C THR A 71 21.79 15.73 -20.04
N ALA A 72 21.92 14.84 -19.05
CA ALA A 72 22.64 15.15 -17.81
C ALA A 72 24.13 15.46 -18.07
N ARG A 73 24.79 14.71 -18.96
CA ARG A 73 26.19 14.96 -19.38
C ARG A 73 26.39 16.31 -20.06
N GLU A 74 25.38 16.80 -20.79
CA GLU A 74 25.45 18.09 -21.47
C GLU A 74 25.22 19.26 -20.52
N LEU A 75 24.44 19.05 -19.46
CA LEU A 75 24.04 20.10 -18.51
C LEU A 75 25.00 20.24 -17.33
N HIS A 76 25.59 19.13 -16.87
CA HIS A 76 26.27 19.05 -15.57
C HIS A 76 27.70 18.55 -15.71
N ASP A 77 28.62 19.09 -14.91
CA ASP A 77 30.03 18.68 -14.86
C ASP A 77 30.25 17.62 -13.77
N ILE A 78 29.57 16.48 -13.91
CA ILE A 78 29.65 15.33 -13.00
C ILE A 78 29.88 14.02 -13.76
N GLU A 79 30.29 12.94 -13.07
CA GLU A 79 30.37 11.63 -13.69
C GLU A 79 28.96 11.07 -13.96
N ILE A 80 28.66 10.67 -15.21
CA ILE A 80 27.37 10.09 -15.58
C ILE A 80 27.54 8.67 -16.15
N ILE A 81 27.05 7.69 -15.39
CA ILE A 81 27.05 6.27 -15.72
C ILE A 81 25.70 5.91 -16.34
N GLU A 82 25.72 5.52 -17.63
CA GLU A 82 24.53 5.03 -18.32
C GLU A 82 24.36 3.53 -18.07
N ALA A 83 23.64 3.18 -17.01
CA ALA A 83 23.45 1.80 -16.57
C ALA A 83 22.22 1.65 -15.68
N ASP A 84 21.85 0.40 -15.41
CA ASP A 84 20.89 0.04 -14.37
C ASP A 84 21.55 0.21 -12.98
N PHE A 85 21.04 1.13 -12.17
CA PHE A 85 21.52 1.36 -10.80
C PHE A 85 21.35 0.13 -9.89
N LEU A 86 20.31 -0.67 -10.12
CA LEU A 86 20.09 -1.88 -9.32
C LEU A 86 20.95 -3.05 -9.80
N GLY A 87 21.58 -2.95 -10.97
CA GLY A 87 22.50 -3.95 -11.50
C GLY A 87 23.94 -3.81 -10.99
N ASP A 88 24.86 -4.49 -11.70
CA ASP A 88 26.29 -4.55 -11.37
C ASP A 88 26.96 -3.16 -11.30
N ALA A 89 26.51 -2.21 -12.13
CA ALA A 89 27.09 -0.88 -12.19
C ALA A 89 26.90 -0.12 -10.88
N GLY A 90 25.71 -0.17 -10.29
CA GLY A 90 25.47 0.44 -8.98
C GLY A 90 26.09 -0.35 -7.83
N ALA A 91 26.13 -1.69 -7.93
CA ALA A 91 26.75 -2.55 -6.90
C ALA A 91 28.27 -2.35 -6.82
N GLY A 92 28.91 -2.01 -7.94
CA GLY A 92 30.34 -1.77 -8.02
C GLY A 92 30.78 -0.34 -7.72
N LEU A 93 29.87 0.55 -7.31
CA LEU A 93 30.24 1.90 -6.88
C LEU A 93 30.97 1.86 -5.53
N GLY A 94 31.83 2.85 -5.29
CA GLY A 94 32.42 3.08 -3.97
C GLY A 94 31.46 3.80 -3.03
N GLU A 95 31.91 4.07 -1.81
CA GLU A 95 31.15 4.78 -0.79
C GLU A 95 30.96 6.27 -1.10
N PHE A 96 29.87 6.84 -0.57
CA PHE A 96 29.52 8.25 -0.71
C PHE A 96 29.15 8.88 0.63
N GLU A 97 29.54 10.13 0.82
CA GLU A 97 29.14 10.95 1.96
C GLU A 97 27.68 11.39 1.84
N TYR A 98 27.18 11.55 0.60
CA TYR A 98 25.80 11.97 0.35
C TYR A 98 25.12 11.14 -0.74
N VAL A 99 23.84 10.83 -0.54
CA VAL A 99 22.97 10.25 -1.57
C VAL A 99 21.67 11.04 -1.62
N VAL A 100 21.27 11.52 -2.80
CA VAL A 100 20.01 12.27 -2.94
C VAL A 100 19.32 11.94 -4.25
N GLY A 101 18.00 11.75 -4.19
CA GLY A 101 17.27 11.30 -5.37
C GLY A 101 15.77 11.19 -5.22
N ASN A 102 15.15 10.88 -6.36
CA ASN A 102 13.75 10.54 -6.50
C ASN A 102 13.70 9.18 -7.22
N PRO A 103 13.76 8.07 -6.46
CA PRO A 103 13.70 6.73 -7.02
C PRO A 103 12.47 6.49 -7.91
N PRO A 104 12.50 5.51 -8.84
CA PRO A 104 11.36 5.21 -9.70
C PRO A 104 10.20 4.54 -8.95
N TYR A 105 8.97 4.98 -9.21
CA TYR A 105 7.76 4.48 -8.53
C TYR A 105 7.08 3.40 -9.37
N VAL A 106 7.72 2.24 -9.48
CA VAL A 106 7.23 1.11 -10.26
C VAL A 106 6.81 -0.01 -9.31
N PRO A 107 5.51 -0.37 -9.26
CA PRO A 107 5.09 -1.55 -8.52
C PRO A 107 5.51 -2.82 -9.27
N ILE A 108 5.57 -3.96 -8.58
CA ILE A 108 6.02 -5.24 -9.15
C ILE A 108 5.29 -5.65 -10.44
N GLU A 109 4.03 -5.28 -10.63
CA GLU A 109 3.27 -5.57 -11.87
C GLU A 109 3.84 -4.85 -13.11
N GLY A 110 4.61 -3.78 -12.88
CA GLY A 110 5.33 -3.05 -13.90
C GLY A 110 6.60 -3.75 -14.39
N LEU A 111 7.09 -4.76 -13.68
CA LEU A 111 8.31 -5.51 -13.95
C LEU A 111 8.03 -6.78 -14.75
N ASP A 112 9.00 -7.21 -15.57
CA ASP A 112 8.96 -8.53 -16.20
C ASP A 112 9.41 -9.65 -15.23
N GLU A 113 9.24 -10.92 -15.63
CA GLU A 113 9.53 -12.05 -14.75
C GLU A 113 11.03 -12.23 -14.49
N ASP A 114 11.89 -11.88 -15.45
CA ASP A 114 13.34 -12.00 -15.29
C ASP A 114 13.85 -10.93 -14.31
N GLU A 115 13.33 -9.70 -14.40
CA GLU A 115 13.57 -8.62 -13.42
C GLU A 115 13.15 -9.05 -12.02
N LYS A 116 11.94 -9.62 -11.87
CA LYS A 116 11.44 -10.09 -10.57
C LYS A 116 12.32 -11.18 -9.98
N GLU A 117 12.72 -12.18 -10.77
CA GLU A 117 13.56 -13.27 -10.28
C GLU A 117 14.95 -12.78 -9.90
N ARG A 118 15.52 -11.85 -10.68
CA ARG A 118 16.80 -11.21 -10.37
C ARG A 118 16.73 -10.45 -9.05
N TYR A 119 15.76 -9.55 -8.89
CA TYR A 119 15.67 -8.72 -7.69
C TYR A 119 15.46 -9.54 -6.42
N ARG A 120 14.63 -10.58 -6.47
CA ARG A 120 14.45 -11.50 -5.32
C ARG A 120 15.72 -12.25 -4.90
N ARG A 121 16.70 -12.36 -5.80
CA ARG A 121 17.98 -13.03 -5.52
C ARG A 121 19.02 -12.06 -4.95
N GLU A 122 18.94 -10.80 -5.35
CA GLU A 122 19.98 -9.79 -5.10
C GLU A 122 19.66 -8.86 -3.93
N PHE A 123 18.39 -8.77 -3.52
CA PHE A 123 17.92 -7.79 -2.54
C PHE A 123 17.10 -8.46 -1.44
N ASP A 124 17.43 -8.14 -0.19
CA ASP A 124 16.74 -8.66 0.98
C ASP A 124 15.36 -8.00 1.16
N THR A 125 15.18 -6.77 0.64
CA THR A 125 13.88 -6.08 0.66
C THR A 125 12.91 -6.57 -0.41
N ALA A 126 13.34 -7.43 -1.35
CA ALA A 126 12.51 -7.96 -2.43
C ALA A 126 11.71 -9.21 -2.01
N ILE A 127 10.82 -9.08 -1.02
CA ILE A 127 9.97 -10.19 -0.52
C ILE A 127 8.56 -10.08 -1.10
N ASP A 128 8.00 -11.19 -1.59
CA ASP A 128 6.65 -11.28 -2.18
C ASP A 128 6.35 -10.20 -3.25
N ARG A 129 5.57 -9.18 -2.88
CA ARG A 129 5.29 -7.98 -3.66
C ARG A 129 6.12 -6.84 -3.10
N PHE A 130 6.76 -6.07 -3.97
CA PHE A 130 7.57 -4.92 -3.59
C PHE A 130 7.45 -3.81 -4.64
N ASP A 131 7.88 -2.61 -4.27
CA ASP A 131 8.03 -1.49 -5.18
C ASP A 131 9.51 -1.21 -5.43
N LEU A 132 9.83 -0.74 -6.64
CA LEU A 132 11.21 -0.59 -7.07
C LEU A 132 12.03 0.37 -6.19
N TYR A 133 11.39 1.37 -5.57
CA TYR A 133 12.08 2.31 -4.68
C TYR A 133 12.61 1.66 -3.38
N LEU A 134 12.05 0.52 -2.93
CA LEU A 134 12.60 -0.24 -1.79
C LEU A 134 14.03 -0.70 -2.09
N LEU A 135 14.24 -1.20 -3.32
CA LEU A 135 15.55 -1.69 -3.75
C LEU A 135 16.55 -0.53 -3.93
N PHE A 136 16.05 0.65 -4.32
CA PHE A 136 16.87 1.87 -4.38
C PHE A 136 17.33 2.30 -3.00
N PHE A 137 16.46 2.23 -1.98
CA PHE A 137 16.88 2.45 -0.59
C PHE A 137 17.97 1.45 -0.20
N GLU A 138 17.72 0.15 -0.36
CA GLU A 138 18.67 -0.89 0.03
C GLU A 138 20.05 -0.70 -0.63
N ARG A 139 20.06 -0.51 -1.96
CA ARG A 139 21.32 -0.25 -2.68
C ARG A 139 21.99 1.03 -2.20
N SER A 140 21.24 2.10 -2.00
CA SER A 140 21.82 3.40 -1.65
C SER A 140 22.38 3.44 -0.24
N LEU A 141 21.69 2.81 0.72
CA LEU A 141 22.19 2.65 2.09
C LEU A 141 23.48 1.83 2.12
N SER A 142 23.57 0.77 1.31
CA SER A 142 24.81 -0.03 1.18
C SER A 142 26.01 0.73 0.58
N LEU A 143 25.76 1.88 -0.04
CA LEU A 143 26.77 2.74 -0.65
C LEU A 143 27.09 3.98 0.21
N LEU A 144 26.47 4.14 1.37
CA LEU A 144 26.82 5.23 2.29
C LEU A 144 28.13 4.90 3.01
N GLY A 145 29.06 5.87 3.03
CA GLY A 145 30.23 5.84 3.90
C GLY A 145 29.84 5.99 5.37
N GLU A 146 30.83 5.90 6.27
CA GLU A 146 30.62 6.18 7.70
C GLU A 146 30.06 7.60 7.89
N ASN A 147 28.94 7.75 8.62
CA ASN A 147 28.22 9.02 8.81
C ASN A 147 27.69 9.65 7.50
N GLY A 148 27.64 8.89 6.40
CA GLY A 148 27.05 9.34 5.15
C GLY A 148 25.54 9.56 5.30
N ARG A 149 24.97 10.47 4.52
CA ARG A 149 23.55 10.84 4.60
C ARG A 149 22.81 10.61 3.30
N LEU A 150 21.59 10.11 3.41
CA LEU A 150 20.67 9.88 2.32
C LEU A 150 19.44 10.76 2.48
N ALA A 151 18.99 11.39 1.39
CA ALA A 151 17.71 12.08 1.34
C ALA A 151 16.92 11.66 0.10
N PHE A 152 15.84 10.91 0.28
CA PHE A 152 14.97 10.45 -0.79
C PHE A 152 13.59 11.03 -0.69
N ILE A 153 12.97 11.25 -1.85
CA ILE A 153 11.54 11.44 -1.95
C ILE A 153 10.90 10.20 -2.58
N THR A 154 9.94 9.61 -1.87
CA THR A 154 9.22 8.38 -2.27
C THR A 154 7.77 8.42 -1.78
N PRO A 155 6.87 7.52 -2.22
CA PRO A 155 5.55 7.42 -1.63
C PRO A 155 5.61 6.97 -0.15
N GLU A 156 4.81 7.58 0.71
CA GLU A 156 4.78 7.31 2.18
C GLU A 156 4.39 5.86 2.53
N LYS A 157 3.89 5.07 1.58
CA LYS A 157 3.29 3.76 1.84
C LYS A 157 4.22 2.77 2.55
N TYR A 158 5.54 2.90 2.38
CA TYR A 158 6.49 2.03 3.08
C TYR A 158 6.39 2.18 4.60
N GLU A 159 5.83 3.28 5.10
CA GLU A 159 5.59 3.50 6.52
C GLU A 159 4.56 2.51 7.08
N TYR A 160 3.59 2.04 6.29
CA TYR A 160 2.44 1.31 6.83
C TYR A 160 2.03 0.02 6.13
N VAL A 161 2.39 -0.18 4.85
CA VAL A 161 2.01 -1.42 4.15
C VAL A 161 2.86 -2.59 4.62
N SER A 162 2.28 -3.79 4.65
CA SER A 162 2.98 -5.03 5.04
C SER A 162 4.19 -5.33 4.14
N THR A 163 4.09 -5.04 2.85
CA THR A 163 5.19 -5.18 1.88
C THR A 163 6.36 -4.23 2.13
N GLY A 164 6.18 -3.18 2.94
CA GLY A 164 7.22 -2.25 3.35
C GLY A 164 8.02 -2.73 4.58
N ARG A 165 7.61 -3.83 5.22
CA ARG A 165 8.26 -4.37 6.41
C ARG A 165 9.78 -4.56 6.26
N PRO A 166 10.29 -5.21 5.19
CA PRO A 166 11.74 -5.40 5.06
C PRO A 166 12.52 -4.08 4.99
N LEU A 167 11.94 -3.05 4.35
CA LEU A 167 12.56 -1.73 4.30
C LEU A 167 12.55 -1.05 5.68
N ARG A 168 11.48 -1.19 6.47
CA ARG A 168 11.46 -0.63 7.83
C ARG A 168 12.47 -1.33 8.76
N GLU A 169 12.64 -2.65 8.62
CA GLU A 169 13.69 -3.40 9.33
C GLU A 169 15.08 -2.89 8.94
N LEU A 170 15.34 -2.70 7.64
CA LEU A 170 16.60 -2.15 7.14
C LEU A 170 16.85 -0.71 7.61
N LEU A 171 15.85 0.16 7.51
CA LEU A 171 15.96 1.55 7.95
C LEU A 171 16.23 1.65 9.45
N ALA A 172 15.73 0.70 10.26
CA ALA A 172 15.98 0.67 11.70
C ALA A 172 17.44 0.32 12.07
N GLU A 173 18.25 -0.14 11.11
CA GLU A 173 19.70 -0.31 11.28
C GLU A 173 20.47 1.02 11.16
N HIS A 174 19.81 2.07 10.69
CA HIS A 174 20.34 3.39 10.44
C HIS A 174 19.58 4.48 11.20
N ASP A 175 20.16 5.67 11.35
CA ASP A 175 19.50 6.78 12.01
C ASP A 175 18.52 7.46 11.05
N VAL A 176 17.23 7.14 11.20
CA VAL A 176 16.16 7.82 10.46
C VAL A 176 15.91 9.18 11.10
N GLU A 177 16.67 10.19 10.69
CA GLU A 177 16.60 11.54 11.26
C GLU A 177 15.27 12.24 10.99
N LEU A 178 14.74 12.12 9.77
CA LEU A 178 13.57 12.89 9.32
C LEU A 178 12.64 12.06 8.44
N ILE A 179 11.35 12.13 8.75
CA ILE A 179 10.25 11.76 7.86
C ILE A 179 9.36 13.00 7.69
N GLU A 180 9.24 13.49 6.47
CA GLU A 180 8.43 14.67 6.17
C GLU A 180 7.40 14.38 5.08
N HIS A 181 6.11 14.50 5.45
CA HIS A 181 5.01 14.34 4.52
C HIS A 181 4.78 15.62 3.74
N VAL A 182 4.92 15.53 2.42
CA VAL A 182 4.76 16.67 1.50
C VAL A 182 3.35 16.66 0.90
N ASP A 183 2.83 17.86 0.61
CA ASP A 183 1.53 18.01 -0.06
C ASP A 183 1.53 17.45 -1.49
N GLU A 184 0.44 16.80 -1.89
CA GLU A 184 0.27 16.18 -3.21
C GLU A 184 0.40 17.19 -4.36
N ASP A 185 -0.06 18.44 -4.14
CA ASP A 185 0.03 19.54 -5.11
C ASP A 185 1.48 19.97 -5.42
N SER A 186 2.45 19.56 -4.60
CA SER A 186 3.87 19.79 -4.85
C SER A 186 4.41 18.95 -6.01
N PHE A 187 3.68 17.90 -6.41
CA PHE A 187 3.92 17.15 -7.62
C PHE A 187 2.84 17.42 -8.66
N SER A 188 3.21 17.35 -9.94
CA SER A 188 2.33 17.65 -11.09
C SER A 188 1.19 16.63 -11.32
N GLY A 189 0.62 16.05 -10.25
CA GLY A 189 -0.50 15.10 -10.27
C GLY A 189 -0.11 13.63 -10.47
N TYR A 190 1.19 13.29 -10.42
CA TYR A 190 1.67 11.93 -10.69
C TYR A 190 1.89 11.06 -9.44
N ILE A 191 1.91 11.66 -8.25
CA ILE A 191 2.30 10.99 -7.00
C ILE A 191 1.28 11.31 -5.92
N THR A 192 0.63 10.26 -5.40
CA THR A 192 -0.21 10.35 -4.20
C THR A 192 0.69 10.21 -2.99
N PHE A 193 0.53 11.10 -2.01
CA PHE A 193 1.22 11.06 -0.71
C PHE A 193 2.77 10.92 -0.76
N PRO A 194 3.50 11.92 -1.28
CA PRO A 194 4.97 11.94 -1.22
C PRO A 194 5.49 12.16 0.21
N THR A 195 6.59 11.50 0.54
CA THR A 195 7.36 11.64 1.78
C THR A 195 8.83 11.85 1.45
N ILE A 196 9.47 12.79 2.15
CA ILE A 196 10.93 12.94 2.21
C ILE A 196 11.44 12.13 3.42
N THR A 197 12.39 11.24 3.17
CA THR A 197 13.06 10.45 4.22
C THR A 197 14.54 10.82 4.23
N VAL A 198 15.04 11.25 5.38
CA VAL A 198 16.47 11.48 5.60
C VAL A 198 17.00 10.44 6.56
N VAL A 199 18.10 9.81 6.17
CA VAL A 199 18.76 8.73 6.90
C VAL A 199 20.24 9.05 7.01
N GLU A 200 20.81 8.87 8.19
CA GLU A 200 22.25 8.93 8.43
C GLU A 200 22.78 7.52 8.70
N ASN A 201 23.95 7.21 8.15
CA ASN A 201 24.62 5.92 8.33
C ASN A 201 25.32 5.85 9.70
N GLU A 202 24.50 5.97 10.74
CA GLU A 202 24.81 5.80 12.15
C GLU A 202 23.72 4.91 12.76
N PRO A 203 23.95 4.25 13.91
CA PRO A 203 22.92 3.43 14.54
C PRO A 203 21.73 4.28 15.03
N TYR A 204 20.51 3.79 14.85
CA TYR A 204 19.30 4.48 15.30
C TYR A 204 19.26 4.68 16.83
N GLU A 205 19.23 5.93 17.29
CA GLU A 205 19.19 6.26 18.73
C GLU A 205 17.77 6.42 19.30
N GLY A 206 16.73 6.27 18.47
CA GLY A 206 15.32 6.33 18.91
C GLY A 206 14.68 7.72 18.87
N GLU A 207 15.26 8.65 18.12
CA GLU A 207 14.68 9.98 17.89
C GLU A 207 14.57 10.25 16.38
N THR A 208 13.36 10.20 15.85
CA THR A 208 13.04 10.62 14.48
C THR A 208 12.17 11.86 14.51
N ARG A 209 12.54 12.91 13.76
CA ARG A 209 11.68 14.07 13.57
C ARG A 209 10.63 13.76 12.50
N ILE A 210 9.36 13.91 12.85
CA ILE A 210 8.22 13.83 11.94
C ILE A 210 7.75 15.24 11.62
N VAL A 211 7.62 15.58 10.34
CA VAL A 211 7.01 16.82 9.86
C VAL A 211 5.78 16.46 9.05
N ARG A 212 4.59 16.77 9.56
CA ARG A 212 3.31 16.41 8.92
C ARG A 212 2.88 17.47 7.91
N ARG A 213 1.93 17.12 7.04
CA ARG A 213 1.40 18.00 5.99
C ARG A 213 0.79 19.30 6.52
N ASP A 214 0.23 19.27 7.73
CA ASP A 214 -0.32 20.46 8.39
C ASP A 214 0.76 21.38 9.00
N GLY A 215 2.04 21.01 8.86
CA GLY A 215 3.19 21.69 9.42
C GLY A 215 3.47 21.38 10.88
N SER A 216 2.73 20.45 11.50
CA SER A 216 3.03 20.00 12.86
C SER A 216 4.29 19.14 12.87
N GLU A 217 5.08 19.30 13.93
CA GLU A 217 6.33 18.58 14.13
C GLU A 217 6.30 17.80 15.44
N GLU A 218 6.88 16.59 15.44
CA GLU A 218 7.01 15.73 16.61
C GLU A 218 8.29 14.91 16.54
N ILE A 219 8.87 14.58 17.69
CA ILE A 219 9.97 13.62 17.79
C ILE A 219 9.40 12.30 18.31
N VAL A 220 9.68 11.22 17.59
CA VAL A 220 9.12 9.89 17.88
C VAL A 220 10.22 8.82 17.90
N ASP A 221 9.98 7.74 18.63
CA ASP A 221 10.79 6.51 18.57
C ASP A 221 10.09 5.52 17.63
N LEU A 222 10.69 5.26 16.47
CA LEU A 222 10.14 4.38 15.45
C LEU A 222 10.27 2.90 15.87
N PRO A 223 9.25 2.06 15.60
CA PRO A 223 9.37 0.62 15.74
C PRO A 223 10.52 0.04 14.90
N ARG A 224 11.30 -0.86 15.52
CA ARG A 224 12.52 -1.47 14.94
C ARG A 224 12.32 -2.89 14.42
N ASP A 225 11.16 -3.49 14.67
CA ASP A 225 10.82 -4.88 14.33
C ASP A 225 10.13 -5.01 12.95
N GLY A 226 10.09 -3.90 12.19
CA GLY A 226 9.40 -3.84 10.92
C GLY A 226 7.88 -3.67 11.00
N SER A 227 7.31 -3.47 12.19
CA SER A 227 5.89 -3.14 12.33
C SER A 227 5.56 -1.83 11.61
N SER A 228 4.27 -1.59 11.34
CA SER A 228 3.81 -0.34 10.76
C SER A 228 4.26 0.85 11.62
N TRP A 229 4.74 1.90 10.97
CA TRP A 229 5.05 3.20 11.55
C TRP A 229 3.82 4.14 11.51
N ALA A 230 2.70 3.73 10.92
CA ALA A 230 1.51 4.59 10.71
C ALA A 230 1.09 5.36 11.97
N SER A 231 0.86 4.65 13.07
CA SER A 231 0.39 5.24 14.33
C SER A 231 1.45 6.17 14.93
N THR A 232 2.70 5.72 15.01
CA THR A 232 3.83 6.52 15.50
C THR A 232 4.00 7.82 14.71
N VAL A 233 3.87 7.75 13.39
CA VAL A 233 4.06 8.89 12.49
C VAL A 233 2.84 9.82 12.50
N ARG A 234 1.63 9.28 12.64
CA ARG A 234 0.39 10.07 12.50
C ARG A 234 -0.13 10.68 13.79
N GLU A 235 0.14 10.09 14.94
CA GLU A 235 -0.48 10.52 16.19
C GLU A 235 0.50 11.03 17.24
N GLY A 236 0.06 12.11 17.89
CA GLY A 236 0.43 12.45 19.26
C GLY A 236 -0.53 11.83 20.31
N LYS A 237 -1.00 10.58 20.11
CA LYS A 237 -1.70 9.62 21.01
C LYS A 237 -2.84 8.82 20.34
N ALA A 238 -2.57 7.62 19.86
CA ALA A 238 -3.62 6.58 19.72
C ALA A 238 -4.17 6.27 21.10
N PRO A 239 -5.48 6.02 21.24
CA PRO A 239 -5.95 5.24 22.36
C PRO A 239 -5.33 3.84 22.26
N THR A 240 -4.39 3.55 23.18
CA THR A 240 -3.92 2.19 23.39
C THR A 240 -5.02 1.44 24.12
N VAL A 241 -5.70 0.54 23.42
CA VAL A 241 -6.50 -0.49 24.06
C VAL A 241 -5.50 -1.49 24.66
N ASP A 242 -5.36 -1.48 25.98
CA ASP A 242 -4.49 -2.41 26.71
C ASP A 242 -5.14 -3.80 26.69
N SER A 243 -4.92 -4.50 25.58
CA SER A 243 -5.43 -5.85 25.32
C SER A 243 -4.39 -6.67 24.58
N THR A 244 -4.33 -7.95 24.90
CA THR A 244 -3.48 -8.92 24.20
C THR A 244 -4.22 -9.64 23.08
N ILE A 245 -5.52 -9.41 22.95
CA ILE A 245 -6.39 -10.01 21.94
C ILE A 245 -6.66 -8.99 20.83
N THR A 246 -6.57 -9.46 19.60
CA THR A 246 -6.85 -8.70 18.39
C THR A 246 -8.15 -9.12 17.73
N LEU A 247 -8.67 -8.32 16.81
CA LEU A 247 -9.85 -8.66 16.03
C LEU A 247 -9.61 -9.94 15.22
N GLY A 248 -8.38 -10.16 14.74
CA GLY A 248 -7.98 -11.39 14.06
C GLY A 248 -8.11 -12.64 14.95
N ASP A 249 -7.87 -12.53 16.26
CA ASP A 249 -7.98 -13.67 17.18
C ASP A 249 -9.43 -14.09 17.47
N ILE A 250 -10.40 -13.19 17.24
CA ILE A 250 -11.83 -13.40 17.53
C ILE A 250 -12.69 -13.48 16.27
N THR A 251 -12.07 -13.51 15.08
CA THR A 251 -12.77 -13.65 13.80
C THR A 251 -12.28 -14.87 13.05
N LYS A 252 -13.23 -15.66 12.53
CA LYS A 252 -12.94 -16.77 11.62
C LYS A 252 -12.37 -16.27 10.29
N ARG A 253 -12.79 -15.06 9.90
CA ARG A 253 -12.45 -14.48 8.61
C ARG A 253 -12.59 -12.96 8.60
N VAL A 254 -11.59 -12.29 8.04
CA VAL A 254 -11.64 -10.89 7.61
C VAL A 254 -11.21 -10.82 6.15
N SER A 255 -12.12 -10.51 5.23
CA SER A 255 -11.82 -10.63 3.80
C SER A 255 -12.55 -9.60 2.95
N CYS A 256 -11.95 -9.20 1.83
CA CYS A 256 -12.66 -8.43 0.83
C CYS A 256 -13.75 -9.29 0.17
N GLY A 257 -14.82 -8.65 -0.27
CA GLY A 257 -15.86 -9.30 -1.05
C GLY A 257 -15.38 -9.75 -2.43
N VAL A 258 -16.31 -10.27 -3.23
CA VAL A 258 -15.99 -11.02 -4.44
C VAL A 258 -15.80 -10.13 -5.67
N ALA A 259 -14.89 -10.54 -6.56
CA ALA A 259 -14.72 -9.98 -7.88
C ALA A 259 -15.32 -10.90 -8.96
N THR A 260 -16.23 -10.36 -9.78
CA THR A 260 -16.86 -11.14 -10.87
C THR A 260 -16.04 -11.14 -12.16
N GLY A 261 -15.18 -10.13 -12.35
CA GLY A 261 -14.48 -9.87 -13.62
C GLY A 261 -15.37 -9.33 -14.75
N ALA A 262 -16.68 -9.19 -14.52
CA ALA A 262 -17.64 -8.58 -15.44
C ALA A 262 -18.85 -8.00 -14.67
N ASP A 263 -18.60 -7.08 -13.74
CA ASP A 263 -19.64 -6.45 -12.91
C ASP A 263 -20.80 -5.87 -13.72
N ARG A 264 -20.54 -5.33 -14.92
CA ARG A 264 -21.58 -4.80 -15.81
C ARG A 264 -22.62 -5.84 -16.28
N LEU A 265 -22.30 -7.12 -16.17
CA LEU A 265 -23.21 -8.23 -16.53
C LEU A 265 -23.75 -8.89 -15.25
N PHE A 266 -22.86 -9.21 -14.32
CA PHE A 266 -23.19 -9.98 -13.12
C PHE A 266 -23.79 -9.15 -11.99
N VAL A 267 -23.78 -7.80 -12.06
CA VAL A 267 -24.42 -6.94 -11.07
C VAL A 267 -25.50 -6.13 -11.76
N GLN A 268 -26.73 -6.26 -11.28
CA GLN A 268 -27.90 -5.57 -11.83
C GLN A 268 -28.79 -5.09 -10.68
N GLU A 269 -29.59 -4.05 -10.94
CA GLU A 269 -30.72 -3.72 -10.07
C GLU A 269 -31.73 -4.89 -10.13
N GLU A 270 -32.34 -5.25 -9.01
CA GLU A 270 -33.19 -6.45 -8.86
C GLU A 270 -34.37 -6.47 -9.86
N ASP A 271 -34.92 -5.30 -10.18
CA ASP A 271 -36.03 -5.14 -11.11
C ASP A 271 -35.61 -5.28 -12.59
N GLU A 272 -34.33 -5.11 -12.90
CA GLU A 272 -33.74 -5.29 -14.23
C GLU A 272 -33.31 -6.74 -14.51
N VAL A 273 -33.18 -7.58 -13.47
CA VAL A 273 -32.80 -8.98 -13.62
C VAL A 273 -33.81 -9.74 -14.49
N PRO A 274 -33.35 -10.53 -15.49
CA PRO A 274 -34.23 -11.39 -16.27
C PRO A 274 -35.09 -12.30 -15.37
N PRO A 275 -36.43 -12.36 -15.56
CA PRO A 275 -37.32 -13.07 -14.65
C PRO A 275 -36.95 -14.54 -14.41
N GLN A 276 -36.35 -15.21 -15.40
CA GLN A 276 -35.92 -16.61 -15.29
C GLN A 276 -34.70 -16.83 -14.39
N LEU A 277 -33.99 -15.78 -13.97
CA LEU A 277 -32.82 -15.87 -13.09
C LEU A 277 -33.09 -15.44 -11.65
N ARG A 278 -34.16 -14.66 -11.44
CA ARG A 278 -34.37 -13.88 -10.20
C ARG A 278 -34.46 -14.74 -8.94
N ASP A 279 -35.05 -15.91 -9.00
CA ASP A 279 -35.29 -16.71 -7.79
C ASP A 279 -34.14 -17.67 -7.46
N ASP A 280 -33.49 -18.25 -8.49
CA ASP A 280 -32.53 -19.35 -8.31
C ASP A 280 -31.07 -18.96 -8.54
N TRP A 281 -30.81 -17.82 -9.19
CA TRP A 281 -29.47 -17.44 -9.65
C TRP A 281 -29.04 -16.06 -9.13
N THR A 282 -29.73 -15.51 -8.14
CA THR A 282 -29.34 -14.21 -7.58
C THR A 282 -29.14 -14.22 -6.08
N TYR A 283 -28.17 -13.42 -5.64
CA TYR A 283 -27.93 -13.12 -4.24
C TYR A 283 -27.94 -11.60 -4.04
N PRO A 284 -28.53 -11.09 -2.95
CA PRO A 284 -28.37 -9.69 -2.55
C PRO A 284 -26.91 -9.30 -2.52
N THR A 285 -26.57 -8.10 -2.99
CA THR A 285 -25.20 -7.60 -2.93
C THR A 285 -25.18 -6.15 -2.48
N THR A 286 -24.00 -5.66 -2.13
CA THR A 286 -23.80 -4.25 -1.82
C THR A 286 -22.40 -3.79 -2.25
N SER A 287 -22.26 -2.49 -2.45
CA SER A 287 -21.00 -1.85 -2.83
C SER A 287 -20.60 -0.82 -1.78
N GLY A 288 -19.32 -0.47 -1.74
CA GLY A 288 -18.86 0.55 -0.79
C GLY A 288 -19.69 1.84 -0.90
N LYS A 289 -20.07 2.25 -2.12
CA LYS A 289 -20.89 3.46 -2.34
C LYS A 289 -22.35 3.36 -1.87
N LYS A 290 -22.89 2.15 -1.74
CA LYS A 290 -24.29 1.90 -1.31
C LYS A 290 -24.36 1.76 0.22
N LEU A 291 -23.28 1.33 0.89
CA LEU A 291 -23.17 1.39 2.35
C LEU A 291 -23.11 2.85 2.82
N LYS A 292 -24.12 3.27 3.57
CA LYS A 292 -24.26 4.64 4.09
C LYS A 292 -24.52 4.65 5.59
N LEU A 293 -24.12 5.76 6.21
CA LEU A 293 -24.31 6.02 7.63
C LEU A 293 -25.80 5.91 8.01
N ASN A 294 -26.13 4.98 8.90
CA ASN A 294 -27.47 4.68 9.44
C ASN A 294 -28.43 3.88 8.54
N ASP A 295 -27.96 3.32 7.41
CA ASP A 295 -28.73 2.36 6.62
C ASP A 295 -28.27 0.92 6.94
N GLY A 296 -29.08 -0.09 6.58
CA GLY A 296 -28.67 -1.50 6.59
C GLY A 296 -27.78 -1.85 5.38
N PRO A 297 -27.21 -3.07 5.33
CA PRO A 297 -26.44 -3.52 4.17
C PRO A 297 -27.32 -3.79 2.94
N ASP A 298 -28.64 -3.86 3.14
CA ASP A 298 -29.65 -4.05 2.10
C ASP A 298 -29.51 -3.05 0.98
N SER A 299 -29.59 -3.56 -0.25
CA SER A 299 -29.60 -2.72 -1.43
C SER A 299 -30.50 -3.30 -2.51
N ASP A 300 -30.82 -2.45 -3.48
CA ASP A 300 -31.60 -2.75 -4.68
C ASP A 300 -30.80 -3.52 -5.75
N ILE A 301 -29.52 -3.79 -5.52
CA ILE A 301 -28.68 -4.55 -6.45
C ILE A 301 -28.48 -5.99 -6.00
N VAL A 302 -28.41 -6.88 -6.99
CA VAL A 302 -28.10 -8.31 -6.80
C VAL A 302 -26.93 -8.74 -7.66
N PHE A 303 -26.24 -9.77 -7.21
CA PHE A 303 -25.37 -10.56 -8.06
C PHE A 303 -26.18 -11.60 -8.82
N ILE A 304 -25.91 -11.77 -10.12
CA ILE A 304 -26.25 -12.98 -10.87
C ILE A 304 -25.08 -13.96 -10.67
N CYS A 305 -25.29 -15.03 -9.91
CA CYS A 305 -24.24 -15.89 -9.38
C CYS A 305 -24.34 -17.30 -9.94
N PRO A 306 -23.33 -17.79 -10.68
CA PRO A 306 -23.33 -19.17 -11.17
C PRO A 306 -22.97 -20.22 -10.11
N TYR A 307 -22.63 -19.81 -8.89
CA TYR A 307 -22.19 -20.72 -7.83
C TYR A 307 -23.35 -21.09 -6.92
N GLN A 308 -23.33 -22.33 -6.43
CA GLN A 308 -24.26 -22.83 -5.42
C GLN A 308 -23.89 -22.31 -4.03
N GLU A 309 -24.78 -22.50 -3.05
CA GLU A 309 -24.56 -22.09 -1.65
C GLU A 309 -23.30 -22.73 -1.02
N ASP A 310 -22.91 -23.93 -1.48
CA ASP A 310 -21.68 -24.62 -1.04
C ASP A 310 -20.40 -24.13 -1.77
N GLY A 311 -20.53 -23.13 -2.64
CA GLY A 311 -19.43 -22.57 -3.44
C GLY A 311 -19.09 -23.38 -4.68
N THR A 312 -19.81 -24.46 -4.97
CA THR A 312 -19.60 -25.27 -6.18
C THR A 312 -20.06 -24.52 -7.43
N LEU A 313 -19.24 -24.58 -8.49
CA LEU A 313 -19.62 -24.12 -9.82
C LEU A 313 -20.18 -25.30 -10.63
N PRO A 314 -21.48 -25.33 -10.98
CA PRO A 314 -22.06 -26.40 -11.77
C PRO A 314 -21.40 -26.52 -13.15
N PRO A 315 -21.35 -27.72 -13.75
CA PRO A 315 -20.90 -27.91 -15.12
C PRO A 315 -21.86 -27.24 -16.12
N GLU A 316 -21.37 -26.95 -17.33
CA GLU A 316 -22.09 -26.15 -18.34
C GLU A 316 -23.45 -26.74 -18.74
N ASP A 317 -23.60 -28.06 -18.72
CA ASP A 317 -24.85 -28.78 -19.04
C ASP A 317 -25.90 -28.76 -17.91
N GLU A 318 -25.54 -28.27 -16.72
CA GLU A 318 -26.42 -28.15 -15.56
C GLU A 318 -26.85 -26.69 -15.28
N LEU A 319 -26.41 -25.71 -16.08
CA LEU A 319 -26.66 -24.28 -15.82
C LEU A 319 -28.09 -23.80 -16.14
N GLY A 320 -28.88 -24.58 -16.88
CA GLY A 320 -30.28 -24.23 -17.20
C GLY A 320 -30.45 -22.79 -17.73
N ASP A 321 -31.37 -22.05 -17.12
CA ASP A 321 -31.70 -20.67 -17.51
C ASP A 321 -30.51 -19.70 -17.40
N PHE A 322 -29.59 -19.93 -16.45
CA PHE A 322 -28.35 -19.15 -16.36
C PHE A 322 -27.44 -19.45 -17.55
N GLY A 323 -27.35 -20.71 -17.98
CA GLY A 323 -26.56 -21.12 -19.14
C GLY A 323 -27.04 -20.43 -20.43
N ASP A 324 -28.35 -20.42 -20.66
CA ASP A 324 -28.97 -19.72 -21.79
C ASP A 324 -28.69 -18.20 -21.75
N TRP A 325 -28.76 -17.59 -20.58
CA TRP A 325 -28.39 -16.18 -20.40
C TRP A 325 -26.89 -15.92 -20.63
N ALA A 326 -26.01 -16.76 -20.08
CA ALA A 326 -24.57 -16.62 -20.20
C ALA A 326 -24.12 -16.79 -21.66
N GLU A 327 -24.75 -17.67 -22.43
CA GLU A 327 -24.44 -17.91 -23.84
C GLU A 327 -24.69 -16.65 -24.70
N ILE A 328 -25.74 -15.88 -24.41
CA ILE A 328 -26.01 -14.58 -25.06
C ILE A 328 -24.84 -13.60 -24.84
N HIS A 329 -24.13 -13.75 -23.73
CA HIS A 329 -23.02 -12.90 -23.33
C HIS A 329 -21.63 -13.55 -23.49
N ARG A 330 -21.53 -14.72 -24.14
CA ARG A 330 -20.31 -15.54 -24.21
C ARG A 330 -19.09 -14.75 -24.66
N ASP A 331 -19.21 -13.99 -25.76
CA ASP A 331 -18.11 -13.18 -26.31
C ASP A 331 -17.48 -12.27 -25.25
N ARG A 332 -18.31 -11.62 -24.42
CA ARG A 332 -17.84 -10.72 -23.36
C ARG A 332 -17.22 -11.49 -22.19
N LEU A 333 -17.79 -12.64 -21.85
CA LEU A 333 -17.38 -13.48 -20.73
C LEU A 333 -16.05 -14.19 -21.01
N GLU A 334 -15.83 -14.69 -22.23
CA GLU A 334 -14.57 -15.29 -22.68
C GLU A 334 -13.44 -14.26 -22.86
N ASP A 335 -13.78 -12.99 -23.13
CA ASP A 335 -12.78 -11.94 -23.33
C ASP A 335 -11.99 -11.58 -22.05
N ARG A 336 -12.52 -11.95 -20.88
CA ARG A 336 -11.95 -11.64 -19.56
C ARG A 336 -10.55 -12.22 -19.36
N SER A 337 -9.70 -11.47 -18.65
CA SER A 337 -8.33 -11.88 -18.34
C SER A 337 -8.26 -13.18 -17.55
N CYS A 338 -9.16 -13.37 -16.58
CA CYS A 338 -9.20 -14.58 -15.75
C CYS A 338 -9.52 -15.85 -16.55
N VAL A 339 -10.22 -15.72 -17.68
CA VAL A 339 -10.47 -16.84 -18.59
C VAL A 339 -9.24 -17.08 -19.48
N LYS A 340 -8.71 -16.01 -20.09
CA LYS A 340 -7.59 -16.12 -21.04
C LYS A 340 -6.26 -16.51 -20.40
N LYS A 341 -5.96 -15.98 -19.21
CA LYS A 341 -4.68 -16.16 -18.51
C LYS A 341 -4.77 -17.27 -17.49
N ASP A 342 -5.80 -17.22 -16.64
CA ASP A 342 -5.92 -18.13 -15.48
C ASP A 342 -6.73 -19.39 -15.80
N LYS A 343 -7.19 -19.52 -17.06
CA LYS A 343 -7.90 -20.68 -17.61
C LYS A 343 -9.16 -21.07 -16.81
N ARG A 344 -9.80 -20.07 -16.20
CA ARG A 344 -11.08 -20.28 -15.49
C ARG A 344 -12.21 -20.62 -16.46
N PRO A 345 -13.26 -21.34 -16.01
CA PRO A 345 -14.48 -21.54 -16.80
C PRO A 345 -15.04 -20.22 -17.29
N TRP A 346 -15.44 -20.17 -18.56
CA TRP A 346 -15.78 -18.92 -19.23
C TRP A 346 -16.99 -18.20 -18.62
N TYR A 347 -17.88 -18.92 -17.93
CA TYR A 347 -19.07 -18.37 -17.25
C TYR A 347 -18.85 -18.11 -15.75
N GLY A 348 -17.76 -18.61 -15.16
CA GLY A 348 -17.45 -18.41 -13.73
C GLY A 348 -16.97 -16.99 -13.42
N TRP A 349 -16.90 -16.63 -12.15
CA TRP A 349 -16.38 -15.31 -11.72
C TRP A 349 -14.83 -15.25 -11.77
N HIS A 350 -14.25 -14.09 -11.42
CA HIS A 350 -12.80 -13.91 -11.38
C HIS A 350 -12.15 -14.79 -10.30
N GLU A 351 -12.87 -15.02 -9.21
CA GLU A 351 -12.50 -15.94 -8.13
C GLU A 351 -13.61 -16.96 -7.85
N ASN A 352 -13.27 -18.02 -7.09
CA ASN A 352 -14.28 -18.91 -6.51
C ASN A 352 -14.73 -18.25 -5.21
N PRO A 353 -16.01 -17.83 -5.10
CA PRO A 353 -16.49 -17.23 -3.88
C PRO A 353 -16.58 -18.29 -2.78
N PRO A 354 -16.12 -18.01 -1.55
CA PRO A 354 -16.31 -18.91 -0.42
C PRO A 354 -17.76 -18.74 0.08
N MET A 355 -18.73 -19.29 -0.65
CA MET A 355 -20.15 -19.07 -0.40
C MET A 355 -20.57 -19.56 0.99
N GLU A 356 -20.07 -20.71 1.46
CA GLU A 356 -20.34 -21.21 2.81
C GLU A 356 -19.88 -20.24 3.91
N ASP A 357 -18.76 -19.54 3.69
CA ASP A 357 -18.29 -18.51 4.60
C ASP A 357 -19.17 -17.26 4.49
N ILE A 358 -19.49 -16.82 3.27
CA ILE A 358 -20.20 -15.56 3.04
C ILE A 358 -21.67 -15.66 3.49
N LEU A 359 -22.34 -16.79 3.26
CA LEU A 359 -23.78 -16.97 3.50
C LEU A 359 -24.09 -17.28 4.97
N GLN A 360 -23.67 -16.39 5.86
CA GLN A 360 -23.96 -16.43 7.28
C GLN A 360 -23.94 -15.02 7.88
N PRO A 361 -24.49 -14.81 9.09
CA PRO A 361 -24.48 -13.52 9.75
C PRO A 361 -23.06 -12.97 9.91
N LYS A 362 -22.87 -11.72 9.53
CA LYS A 362 -21.53 -11.11 9.41
C LYS A 362 -21.56 -9.59 9.53
N LEU A 363 -20.39 -9.00 9.71
CA LEU A 363 -20.22 -7.54 9.59
C LEU A 363 -19.68 -7.19 8.21
N LEU A 364 -20.07 -6.03 7.70
CA LEU A 364 -19.56 -5.44 6.45
C LEU A 364 -18.90 -4.09 6.74
N CYS A 365 -17.86 -3.73 6.00
CA CYS A 365 -17.28 -2.39 6.00
C CYS A 365 -16.77 -2.00 4.60
N GLN A 366 -16.63 -0.71 4.31
CA GLN A 366 -16.15 -0.24 3.01
C GLN A 366 -14.63 -0.49 2.88
N ASP A 367 -14.12 -0.82 1.68
CA ASP A 367 -12.65 -0.84 1.42
C ASP A 367 -12.07 0.57 1.59
N ILE A 368 -12.79 1.60 1.10
CA ILE A 368 -12.39 3.01 1.20
C ILE A 368 -13.53 3.78 1.84
N ALA A 369 -13.28 4.40 3.00
CA ALA A 369 -14.27 5.11 3.81
C ALA A 369 -13.75 6.49 4.24
N GLU A 370 -14.65 7.46 4.41
CA GLU A 370 -14.30 8.75 5.03
C GLU A 370 -14.02 8.57 6.54
N VAL A 371 -14.80 7.69 7.18
CA VAL A 371 -14.65 7.28 8.58
C VAL A 371 -14.84 5.76 8.66
N PRO A 372 -14.04 5.02 9.43
CA PRO A 372 -14.25 3.59 9.65
C PRO A 372 -15.65 3.30 10.22
N GLN A 373 -16.40 2.44 9.54
CA GLN A 373 -17.76 2.07 9.95
C GLN A 373 -18.09 0.63 9.56
N PHE A 374 -18.90 -0.03 10.39
CA PHE A 374 -19.31 -1.42 10.26
C PHE A 374 -20.83 -1.58 10.30
N TRP A 375 -21.36 -2.40 9.39
CA TRP A 375 -22.78 -2.72 9.25
C TRP A 375 -23.03 -4.18 9.54
N ILE A 376 -24.14 -4.50 10.21
CA ILE A 376 -24.54 -5.87 10.50
C ILE A 376 -25.39 -6.40 9.35
N ASP A 377 -24.98 -7.53 8.77
CA ASP A 377 -25.83 -8.39 7.96
C ASP A 377 -26.34 -9.54 8.84
N THR A 378 -27.54 -9.36 9.41
CA THR A 378 -28.13 -10.28 10.36
C THR A 378 -28.68 -11.54 9.69
N GLU A 379 -29.23 -11.42 8.48
CA GLU A 379 -29.78 -12.57 7.73
C GLU A 379 -28.65 -13.39 7.10
N GLY A 380 -27.53 -12.74 6.78
CA GLY A 380 -26.34 -13.41 6.27
C GLY A 380 -26.37 -13.69 4.77
N ASP A 381 -27.35 -13.17 4.03
CA ASP A 381 -27.58 -13.46 2.62
C ASP A 381 -26.84 -12.51 1.66
N VAL A 382 -26.25 -11.42 2.16
CA VAL A 382 -25.54 -10.45 1.33
C VAL A 382 -24.20 -11.01 0.89
N VAL A 383 -23.99 -11.09 -0.43
CA VAL A 383 -22.68 -11.39 -1.02
C VAL A 383 -21.98 -10.07 -1.36
N PRO A 384 -20.97 -9.61 -0.59
CA PRO A 384 -20.38 -8.29 -0.77
C PRO A 384 -19.52 -8.21 -2.03
N LYS A 385 -19.54 -7.07 -2.72
CA LYS A 385 -18.58 -6.79 -3.80
C LYS A 385 -17.17 -6.60 -3.26
N HIS A 386 -16.14 -6.76 -4.08
CA HIS A 386 -14.72 -6.47 -3.76
C HIS A 386 -14.40 -5.06 -3.21
N THR A 387 -15.37 -4.14 -3.19
CA THR A 387 -15.24 -2.80 -2.58
C THR A 387 -15.75 -2.74 -1.13
N VAL A 388 -16.16 -3.88 -0.60
CA VAL A 388 -16.72 -4.08 0.73
C VAL A 388 -15.99 -5.26 1.35
N TYR A 389 -15.46 -5.09 2.54
CA TYR A 389 -14.94 -6.18 3.35
C TYR A 389 -16.04 -6.77 4.20
N TYR A 390 -15.86 -8.03 4.59
CA TYR A 390 -16.72 -8.72 5.53
C TYR A 390 -15.90 -9.39 6.62
N LEU A 391 -16.50 -9.47 7.80
CA LEU A 391 -15.93 -10.05 9.00
C LEU A 391 -16.89 -11.09 9.57
N ILE A 392 -16.40 -12.29 9.79
CA ILE A 392 -17.15 -13.39 10.39
C ILE A 392 -16.58 -13.62 11.79
N PRO A 393 -17.31 -13.28 12.86
CA PRO A 393 -16.85 -13.53 14.22
C PRO A 393 -16.77 -15.02 14.53
N GLU A 394 -15.98 -15.37 15.54
CA GLU A 394 -16.04 -16.71 16.15
C GLU A 394 -17.39 -16.97 16.82
N ASP A 395 -17.79 -18.24 16.96
CA ASP A 395 -19.15 -18.61 17.43
C ASP A 395 -19.49 -18.11 18.84
N HIS A 396 -18.47 -17.77 19.63
CA HIS A 396 -18.62 -17.28 21.00
C HIS A 396 -18.71 -15.75 21.10
N VAL A 397 -18.49 -15.04 19.99
CA VAL A 397 -18.45 -13.59 19.94
C VAL A 397 -19.81 -13.08 19.48
N ASP A 398 -20.42 -12.22 20.30
CA ASP A 398 -21.70 -11.61 19.96
C ASP A 398 -21.53 -10.57 18.84
N LEU A 399 -22.30 -10.73 17.76
CA LEU A 399 -22.19 -9.90 16.55
C LEU A 399 -22.61 -8.45 16.82
N GLU A 400 -23.62 -8.21 17.66
CA GLU A 400 -24.09 -6.87 17.99
C GLU A 400 -23.10 -6.15 18.91
N GLU A 401 -22.57 -6.84 19.92
CA GLU A 401 -21.55 -6.30 20.82
C GLU A 401 -20.26 -5.94 20.06
N LEU A 402 -19.83 -6.80 19.13
CA LEU A 402 -18.68 -6.53 18.28
C LEU A 402 -18.92 -5.32 17.38
N ALA A 403 -20.09 -5.22 16.74
CA ALA A 403 -20.44 -4.07 15.91
C ALA A 403 -20.48 -2.76 16.73
N GLU A 404 -20.99 -2.79 17.95
CA GLU A 404 -21.00 -1.62 18.85
C GLU A 404 -19.57 -1.18 19.20
N TYR A 405 -18.68 -2.13 19.49
CA TYR A 405 -17.28 -1.83 19.76
C TYR A 405 -16.57 -1.26 18.54
N LEU A 406 -16.70 -1.89 17.36
CA LEU A 406 -16.02 -1.49 16.13
C LEU A 406 -16.48 -0.11 15.61
N ASN A 407 -17.73 0.27 15.89
CA ASN A 407 -18.25 1.62 15.62
C ASN A 407 -18.04 2.59 16.80
N GLY A 408 -17.38 2.14 17.87
CA GLY A 408 -17.07 2.93 19.05
C GLY A 408 -15.81 3.79 18.87
N PRO A 409 -15.63 4.82 19.72
CA PRO A 409 -14.55 5.79 19.57
C PRO A 409 -13.15 5.19 19.67
N GLU A 410 -12.97 4.11 20.45
CA GLU A 410 -11.67 3.44 20.61
C GLU A 410 -11.24 2.75 19.31
N ALA A 411 -12.12 1.92 18.73
CA ALA A 411 -11.84 1.21 17.49
C ALA A 411 -11.70 2.16 16.31
N SER A 412 -12.58 3.17 16.19
CA SER A 412 -12.49 4.18 15.14
C SER A 412 -11.17 4.93 15.18
N ALA A 413 -10.75 5.45 16.35
CA ALA A 413 -9.49 6.17 16.47
C ALA A 413 -8.27 5.28 16.14
N TRP A 414 -8.26 4.03 16.60
CA TRP A 414 -7.18 3.11 16.26
C TRP A 414 -7.14 2.81 14.75
N LEU A 415 -8.29 2.60 14.11
CA LEU A 415 -8.35 2.35 12.67
C LEU A 415 -7.89 3.59 11.87
N GLU A 416 -8.29 4.80 12.24
CA GLU A 416 -7.84 6.04 11.61
C GLU A 416 -6.31 6.22 11.71
N ALA A 417 -5.75 5.88 12.87
CA ALA A 417 -4.31 5.94 13.12
C ALA A 417 -3.50 4.93 12.28
N ASN A 418 -4.07 3.76 12.00
CA ASN A 418 -3.33 2.64 11.40
C ASN A 418 -3.68 2.33 9.93
N CYS A 419 -4.84 2.75 9.43
CA CYS A 419 -5.28 2.46 8.05
C CYS A 419 -4.45 3.22 7.00
N GLN A 420 -4.26 2.65 5.81
CA GLN A 420 -3.68 3.39 4.70
C GLN A 420 -4.55 4.61 4.33
N MET A 421 -3.94 5.76 3.99
CA MET A 421 -4.67 6.87 3.39
C MET A 421 -4.94 6.61 1.90
N ALA A 422 -6.17 6.90 1.48
CA ALA A 422 -6.61 6.99 0.10
C ALA A 422 -6.83 8.47 -0.26
N ALA A 423 -6.92 8.77 -1.57
CA ALA A 423 -7.08 10.13 -2.07
C ALA A 423 -8.24 10.88 -1.38
N ASN A 424 -8.09 12.20 -1.22
CA ASN A 424 -9.02 13.11 -0.51
C ASN A 424 -9.14 12.86 1.01
N GLY A 425 -8.17 12.20 1.64
CA GLY A 425 -8.16 11.98 3.10
C GLY A 425 -9.04 10.84 3.57
N PHE A 426 -9.40 9.91 2.67
CA PHE A 426 -10.18 8.73 3.02
C PHE A 426 -9.26 7.66 3.61
N TYR A 427 -9.80 6.73 4.40
CA TYR A 427 -9.08 5.58 4.95
C TYR A 427 -9.34 4.33 4.13
N ARG A 428 -8.33 3.48 4.03
CA ARG A 428 -8.44 2.16 3.40
C ARG A 428 -8.38 1.04 4.44
N LEU A 429 -9.51 0.37 4.66
CA LEU A 429 -9.67 -0.69 5.66
C LEU A 429 -9.28 -2.05 5.07
N GLN A 430 -7.98 -2.37 5.11
CA GLN A 430 -7.46 -3.64 4.62
C GLN A 430 -7.52 -4.74 5.69
N THR A 431 -7.65 -6.00 5.27
CA THR A 431 -7.70 -7.18 6.16
C THR A 431 -6.66 -7.11 7.26
N LYS A 432 -5.38 -6.92 6.92
CA LYS A 432 -4.31 -7.02 7.91
C LYS A 432 -4.40 -5.95 9.00
N VAL A 433 -4.75 -4.72 8.62
CA VAL A 433 -4.94 -3.62 9.59
C VAL A 433 -6.12 -3.93 10.51
N MET A 434 -7.23 -4.42 9.95
CA MET A 434 -8.38 -4.81 10.77
C MET A 434 -8.06 -5.98 11.69
N GLU A 435 -7.36 -7.01 11.23
CA GLU A 435 -6.93 -8.14 12.06
C GLU A 435 -6.06 -7.69 13.23
N ASP A 436 -5.18 -6.70 13.03
CA ASP A 436 -4.26 -6.19 14.06
C ASP A 436 -4.94 -5.23 15.07
N LEU A 437 -6.21 -4.85 14.87
CA LEU A 437 -6.96 -3.99 15.80
C LEU A 437 -7.09 -4.69 17.16
N PRO A 438 -6.56 -4.12 18.26
CA PRO A 438 -6.77 -4.68 19.59
C PRO A 438 -8.23 -4.55 19.99
N VAL A 439 -8.79 -5.60 20.59
CA VAL A 439 -10.18 -5.66 21.04
C VAL A 439 -10.26 -5.96 22.53
N PRO A 440 -11.29 -5.51 23.27
CA PRO A 440 -11.44 -5.80 24.69
C PRO A 440 -11.35 -7.29 25.03
N GLU A 441 -10.63 -7.63 26.09
CA GLU A 441 -10.41 -9.02 26.54
C GLU A 441 -11.70 -9.84 26.75
N ARG A 442 -12.84 -9.17 26.99
CA ARG A 442 -14.16 -9.82 27.11
C ARG A 442 -14.56 -10.59 25.84
N PHE A 443 -14.07 -10.20 24.67
CA PHE A 443 -14.34 -10.92 23.42
C PHE A 443 -13.58 -12.25 23.33
N GLY A 444 -12.41 -12.39 23.99
CA GLY A 444 -11.66 -13.65 24.00
C GLY A 444 -11.89 -14.50 25.25
N ALA A 445 -12.93 -14.24 26.04
CA ALA A 445 -13.18 -14.88 27.33
C ALA A 445 -13.34 -16.43 27.28
N VAL A 446 -13.44 -17.03 26.08
CA VAL A 446 -13.46 -18.50 25.89
C VAL A 446 -12.05 -19.07 25.59
N ILE A 447 -11.08 -18.25 25.18
CA ILE A 447 -9.70 -18.69 24.90
C ILE A 447 -8.99 -19.15 26.19
N GLN A 448 -9.37 -18.59 27.35
CA GLN A 448 -8.76 -18.95 28.65
C GLN A 448 -9.21 -20.29 29.26
N GLU A 449 -10.32 -20.91 28.81
CA GLU A 449 -10.74 -22.22 29.33
C GLU A 449 -10.09 -23.42 28.61
N THR A 450 -9.45 -23.19 27.45
CA THR A 450 -8.89 -24.28 26.63
C THR A 450 -7.37 -24.44 26.77
N LEU A 451 -6.72 -23.62 27.60
CA LEU A 451 -5.25 -23.61 27.81
C LEU A 451 -4.80 -23.91 29.26
N VAL A 452 -5.63 -24.58 30.08
CA VAL A 452 -5.23 -25.08 31.43
C VAL A 452 -5.14 -26.60 31.49
#